data_AF-A0A4Y2TU28-F1
#
_entry.id   AF-A0A4Y2TU28-F1
#
_cell.length_a   1.000
_cell.length_b   1.000
_cell.length_c   1.000
_cell.angle_alpha   90.00
_cell.angle_beta   90.00
_cell.angle_gamma   90.00
#
_symmetry.space_group_name_H-M   'P 1'
#
loop_
_entity.id
_entity.type
_entity.pdbx_description
1 polymer ?
#
loop_
_entity_poly.entity_id
_entity_poly.type
_entity_poly.pdbx_seq_one_letter_code
_entity_poly.pdbx_strand_id
1 'polypeptide(L)'
;MPNSDDEEAPDKGINTSSSSVFSQKIPVVALSKVAGVSGIELIINDIIDFNFDLFVSESLISVLQELIKIYTSKGRDIKAGSRESIVEKVVAPLKVFKDRETEQLSTIYDLKSKQVDITERQYQSKIRNCEATIESLKGKLSVLSSELDLSKSLRNHPRLIETSKHVKSLVSRATPSFSEVASRPIITKPQIPAQRSNHVLLLRPKKESSSEDNRKRVETALIIRNSPIRINRISKVSRGGLIIEAPNTDELQALERELACVYNRGTF
;
A
#
# COMPACT_ATOMS: atom_id res chain seq x y z
N MET A 1 -67.30 -9.96 47.51
CA MET A 1 -66.03 -9.65 46.81
C MET A 1 -64.98 -9.31 47.87
N PRO A 2 -63.69 -9.62 47.63
CA PRO A 2 -62.80 -10.29 48.59
C PRO A 2 -61.88 -9.39 49.44
N ASN A 3 -61.34 -10.02 50.51
CA ASN A 3 -60.03 -9.93 51.20
C ASN A 3 -59.63 -8.62 51.91
N SER A 4 -59.33 -8.54 53.22
CA SER A 4 -58.51 -9.32 54.20
C SER A 4 -57.06 -8.80 54.36
N ASP A 5 -56.83 -8.31 55.59
CA ASP A 5 -55.64 -8.32 56.46
C ASP A 5 -54.31 -7.61 56.09
N ASP A 6 -54.01 -6.66 56.98
CA ASP A 6 -52.77 -6.23 57.62
C ASP A 6 -51.39 -6.82 57.26
N GLU A 7 -50.40 -5.95 57.54
CA GLU A 7 -49.01 -6.17 57.97
C GLU A 7 -47.85 -5.78 57.04
N GLU A 8 -46.89 -5.12 57.71
CA GLU A 8 -45.46 -4.92 57.42
C GLU A 8 -44.98 -3.94 56.33
N ALA A 9 -44.39 -2.84 56.81
CA ALA A 9 -43.39 -2.04 56.10
C ALA A 9 -42.13 -2.89 55.77
N PRO A 10 -41.33 -2.46 54.79
CA PRO A 10 -40.05 -1.91 55.22
C PRO A 10 -39.56 -0.68 54.43
N ASP A 11 -38.97 0.22 55.20
CA ASP A 11 -37.97 1.18 54.80
C ASP A 11 -36.73 0.45 54.21
N LYS A 12 -36.44 0.67 52.92
CA LYS A 12 -35.07 0.85 52.39
C LYS A 12 -35.07 1.06 50.89
N GLY A 13 -34.61 2.24 50.49
CA GLY A 13 -34.32 2.52 49.09
C GLY A 13 -33.96 3.97 48.84
N ILE A 14 -32.91 4.46 49.51
CA ILE A 14 -32.20 5.66 49.09
C ILE A 14 -31.72 5.42 47.65
N ASN A 15 -32.50 5.86 46.68
CA ASN A 15 -32.07 6.02 45.31
C ASN A 15 -31.94 7.51 45.06
N THR A 16 -30.87 8.08 45.62
CA THR A 16 -30.15 9.22 45.03
C THR A 16 -29.85 8.89 43.57
N SER A 17 -30.83 9.13 42.69
CA SER A 17 -30.62 9.19 41.26
C SER A 17 -30.49 10.66 40.91
N SER A 18 -29.27 11.17 41.09
CA SER A 18 -28.79 12.40 40.49
C SER A 18 -28.82 12.23 38.98
N SER A 19 -30.02 12.33 38.39
CA SER A 19 -30.21 12.39 36.95
C SER A 19 -29.95 13.82 36.52
N SER A 20 -28.90 14.02 35.74
CA SER A 20 -28.50 15.25 35.08
C SER A 20 -29.58 15.74 34.11
N VAL A 21 -30.56 16.49 34.60
CA VAL A 21 -31.66 17.04 33.77
C VAL A 21 -31.24 18.29 32.98
N PHE A 22 -29.98 18.73 33.06
CA PHE A 22 -29.58 20.07 32.61
C PHE A 22 -29.19 20.21 31.13
N SER A 23 -29.10 19.12 30.36
CA SER A 23 -28.53 19.14 29.01
C SER A 23 -29.51 18.73 27.89
N GLN A 24 -30.82 18.71 28.15
CA GLN A 24 -31.79 18.41 27.10
C GLN A 24 -32.17 19.68 26.33
N LYS A 25 -32.05 19.64 24.99
CA LYS A 25 -32.47 20.71 24.09
C LYS A 25 -33.92 21.10 24.34
N ILE A 26 -34.18 22.40 24.42
CA ILE A 26 -35.52 22.96 24.56
C ILE A 26 -36.20 22.92 23.17
N PRO A 27 -37.30 22.17 22.99
CA PRO A 27 -38.01 22.16 21.72
C PRO A 27 -38.48 23.56 21.33
N VAL A 28 -38.36 23.94 20.06
CA VAL A 28 -38.73 25.29 19.58
C VAL A 28 -40.20 25.64 19.89
N VAL A 29 -41.07 24.63 19.97
CA VAL A 29 -42.50 24.77 20.31
C VAL A 29 -42.72 25.07 21.81
N ALA A 30 -41.73 24.78 22.65
CA ALA A 30 -41.76 24.97 24.10
C ALA A 30 -41.06 26.26 24.56
N LEU A 31 -40.59 27.10 23.63
CA LEU A 31 -39.91 28.35 23.97
C LEU A 31 -40.82 29.31 24.73
N SER A 32 -40.23 30.03 25.68
CA SER A 32 -40.93 30.97 26.54
C SER A 32 -41.50 32.15 25.75
N LYS A 33 -42.75 32.51 26.08
CA LYS A 33 -43.43 33.71 25.54
C LYS A 33 -42.95 35.01 26.19
N VAL A 34 -42.10 34.93 27.23
CA VAL A 34 -41.53 36.12 27.87
C VAL A 34 -40.52 36.74 26.91
N ALA A 35 -40.77 37.99 26.51
CA ALA A 35 -39.90 38.69 25.57
C ALA A 35 -38.43 38.67 26.03
N GLY A 36 -37.52 38.25 25.15
CA GLY A 36 -36.09 38.08 25.43
C GLY A 36 -35.67 36.70 25.95
N VAL A 37 -36.56 35.93 26.59
CA VAL A 37 -36.24 34.60 27.14
C VAL A 37 -36.07 33.56 26.03
N SER A 38 -36.94 33.57 25.01
CA SER A 38 -36.83 32.66 23.86
C SER A 38 -35.49 32.78 23.12
N GLY A 39 -34.94 33.99 23.04
CA GLY A 39 -33.60 34.22 22.49
C GLY A 39 -32.50 33.57 23.34
N ILE A 40 -32.64 33.61 24.66
CA ILE A 40 -31.68 32.98 25.59
C ILE A 40 -31.78 31.45 25.54
N GLU A 41 -32.98 30.89 25.45
CA GLU A 41 -33.21 29.46 25.30
C GLU A 41 -32.65 28.89 23.99
N LEU A 42 -32.77 29.65 22.89
CA LEU A 42 -32.13 29.28 21.61
C LEU A 42 -30.60 29.25 21.72
N ILE A 43 -30.00 30.15 22.52
CA ILE A 43 -28.55 30.16 22.74
C ILE A 43 -28.10 28.97 23.57
N ILE A 44 -28.88 28.56 24.57
CA ILE A 44 -28.61 27.33 25.32
C ILE A 44 -28.59 26.14 24.37
N ASN A 45 -29.55 26.07 23.43
CA ASN A 45 -29.57 25.02 22.40
C ASN A 45 -28.35 25.09 21.48
N ASP A 46 -27.93 26.28 21.05
CA ASP A 46 -26.74 26.47 20.22
C ASP A 46 -25.46 26.06 20.97
N ILE A 47 -25.34 26.37 22.27
CA ILE A 47 -24.21 25.95 23.13
C ILE A 47 -24.14 24.44 23.25
N ILE A 48 -25.29 23.77 23.39
CA ILE A 48 -25.36 22.30 23.39
C ILE A 48 -24.90 21.76 22.03
N ASP A 49 -25.28 22.41 20.92
CA ASP A 49 -24.85 22.01 19.58
C ASP A 49 -23.38 22.28 19.28
N PHE A 50 -22.78 23.29 19.92
CA PHE A 50 -21.36 23.58 19.78
C PHE A 50 -20.46 22.54 20.46
N ASN A 51 -21.02 21.65 21.29
CA ASN A 51 -20.31 20.55 21.94
C ASN A 51 -18.99 20.99 22.60
N PHE A 52 -19.04 22.11 23.33
CA PHE A 52 -17.91 22.58 24.13
C PHE A 52 -17.54 21.56 25.22
N ASP A 53 -16.37 21.73 25.83
CA ASP A 53 -15.99 21.01 27.03
C ASP A 53 -17.11 21.10 28.10
N LEU A 54 -17.37 19.98 28.78
CA LEU A 54 -18.50 19.85 29.69
C LEU A 54 -18.50 20.95 30.75
N PHE A 55 -17.35 21.28 31.33
CA PHE A 55 -17.22 22.31 32.36
C PHE A 55 -17.56 23.71 31.82
N VAL A 56 -17.13 24.00 30.58
CA VAL A 56 -17.40 25.28 29.90
C VAL A 56 -18.88 25.38 29.54
N SER A 57 -19.46 24.31 29.00
CA SER A 57 -20.88 24.25 28.64
C SER A 57 -21.78 24.43 29.87
N GLU A 58 -21.49 23.74 30.98
CA GLU A 58 -22.25 23.85 32.23
C GLU A 58 -22.17 25.25 32.82
N SER A 59 -20.97 25.85 32.82
CA SER A 59 -20.77 27.22 33.32
C SER A 59 -21.56 28.24 32.51
N LEU A 60 -21.54 28.15 31.18
CA LEU A 60 -22.27 29.06 30.30
C LEU A 60 -23.79 28.87 30.41
N ILE A 61 -24.27 27.62 30.41
CA ILE A 61 -25.69 27.31 30.54
C ILE A 61 -26.21 27.81 31.90
N SER A 62 -25.45 27.63 32.98
CA SER A 62 -25.81 28.12 34.32
C SER A 62 -26.04 29.63 34.33
N VAL A 63 -25.11 30.41 33.76
CA VAL A 63 -25.23 31.87 33.67
C VAL A 63 -26.43 32.29 32.82
N LEU A 64 -26.68 31.62 31.70
CA LEU A 64 -27.84 31.91 30.84
C LEU A 64 -29.16 31.57 31.53
N GLN A 65 -29.20 30.52 32.34
CA GLN A 65 -30.40 30.20 33.13
C GLN A 65 -30.66 31.19 34.26
N GLU A 66 -29.61 31.72 34.91
CA GLU A 66 -29.78 32.84 35.85
C GLU A 66 -30.35 34.07 35.14
N LEU A 67 -29.89 34.34 33.92
CA LEU A 67 -30.43 35.42 33.09
C LEU A 67 -31.92 35.19 32.77
N ILE A 68 -32.32 33.97 32.41
CA ILE A 68 -33.74 33.60 32.21
C ILE A 68 -34.56 33.88 33.48
N LYS A 69 -34.05 33.51 34.66
CA LYS A 69 -34.71 33.80 35.95
C LYS A 69 -34.89 35.31 36.16
N ILE A 70 -33.88 36.12 35.82
CA ILE A 70 -33.95 37.59 35.91
C ILE A 70 -35.01 38.15 34.96
N TYR A 71 -35.03 37.70 33.70
CA TYR A 71 -36.04 38.15 32.72
C TYR A 71 -37.47 37.75 33.10
N THR A 72 -37.64 36.59 33.72
CA THR A 72 -38.95 36.09 34.14
C THR A 72 -39.43 36.79 35.42
N SER A 73 -38.53 37.08 36.36
CA SER A 73 -38.88 37.71 37.64
C SER A 73 -38.97 39.24 37.58
N LYS A 74 -38.13 39.91 36.78
CA LYS A 74 -38.01 41.38 36.70
C LYS A 74 -38.25 41.92 35.29
N GLY A 75 -38.92 41.14 34.43
CA GLY A 75 -39.07 41.46 33.00
C GLY A 75 -39.63 42.85 32.70
N ARG A 76 -40.51 43.40 33.55
CA ARG A 76 -41.07 44.75 33.35
C ARG A 76 -40.08 45.88 33.60
N ASP A 77 -39.01 45.63 34.36
CA ASP A 77 -38.00 46.63 34.74
C ASP A 77 -36.83 46.68 33.73
N ILE A 78 -36.73 45.68 32.86
CA ILE A 78 -35.66 45.57 31.85
C ILE A 78 -36.12 46.22 30.54
N LYS A 79 -35.52 47.37 30.20
CA LYS A 79 -35.78 48.10 28.96
C LYS A 79 -35.48 47.24 27.72
N ALA A 80 -36.34 47.30 26.70
CA ALA A 80 -36.22 46.53 25.45
C ALA A 80 -34.85 46.67 24.77
N GLY A 81 -34.30 47.90 24.71
CA GLY A 81 -32.97 48.16 24.12
C GLY A 81 -31.80 47.48 24.82
N SER A 82 -31.92 47.17 26.12
CA SER A 82 -30.90 46.38 26.82
C SER A 82 -30.94 44.90 26.41
N ARG A 83 -32.10 44.41 25.97
CA ARG A 83 -32.30 43.03 25.50
C ARG A 83 -31.68 42.85 24.12
N GLU A 84 -31.98 43.76 23.21
CA GLU A 84 -31.37 43.81 21.87
C GLU A 84 -29.85 43.97 21.96
N SER A 85 -29.35 44.83 22.85
CA SER A 85 -27.90 45.00 23.05
C SER A 85 -27.21 43.74 23.59
N ILE A 86 -27.87 42.92 24.41
CA ILE A 86 -27.28 41.65 24.89
C ILE A 86 -27.22 40.66 23.73
N VAL A 87 -28.28 40.57 22.92
CA VAL A 87 -28.30 39.73 21.72
C VAL A 87 -27.20 40.15 20.74
N GLU A 88 -27.11 41.43 20.41
CA GLU A 88 -26.13 41.89 19.42
C GLU A 88 -24.69 41.78 19.91
N LYS A 89 -24.41 42.14 21.17
CA LYS A 89 -23.02 42.22 21.67
C LYS A 89 -22.48 40.93 22.28
N VAL A 90 -23.34 40.04 22.75
CA VAL A 90 -22.93 38.79 23.40
C VAL A 90 -23.21 37.60 22.47
N VAL A 91 -24.29 37.63 21.71
CA VAL A 91 -24.77 36.45 20.96
C VAL A 91 -24.23 36.39 19.54
N ALA A 92 -24.23 37.52 18.83
CA ALA A 92 -23.67 37.56 17.47
C ALA A 92 -22.19 37.12 17.41
N PRO A 93 -21.32 37.51 18.37
CA PRO A 93 -19.93 37.02 18.39
C PRO A 93 -19.78 35.53 18.69
N LEU A 94 -20.71 34.92 19.44
CA LEU A 94 -20.66 33.48 19.72
C LEU A 94 -20.85 32.64 18.45
N LYS A 95 -21.63 33.13 17.48
CA LYS A 95 -21.84 32.48 16.18
C LYS A 95 -20.58 32.46 15.31
N VAL A 96 -19.71 33.47 15.45
CA VAL A 96 -18.44 33.59 14.73
C VAL A 96 -17.46 32.47 15.11
N PHE A 97 -17.56 31.90 16.32
CA PHE A 97 -16.69 30.78 16.71
C PHE A 97 -16.97 29.51 15.90
N LYS A 98 -18.23 29.24 15.53
CA LYS A 98 -18.60 28.10 14.68
C LYS A 98 -18.00 28.21 13.28
N ASP A 99 -18.13 29.39 12.69
CA ASP A 99 -17.67 29.64 11.33
C ASP A 99 -16.14 29.62 11.28
N ARG A 100 -15.48 30.17 12.31
CA ARG A 100 -14.03 30.15 12.47
C ARG A 100 -13.48 28.74 12.71
N GLU A 101 -14.15 27.91 13.50
CA GLU A 101 -13.73 26.50 13.69
C GLU A 101 -13.85 25.71 12.38
N THR A 102 -14.92 25.92 11.61
CA THR A 102 -15.12 25.29 10.30
C THR A 102 -14.02 25.69 9.32
N GLU A 103 -13.66 26.99 9.28
CA GLU A 103 -12.56 27.51 8.46
C GLU A 103 -11.20 26.93 8.89
N GLN A 104 -10.93 26.87 10.19
CA GLN A 104 -9.68 26.30 10.72
C GLN A 104 -9.57 24.78 10.44
N LEU A 105 -10.65 24.03 10.59
CA LEU A 105 -10.70 22.60 10.24
C LEU A 105 -10.47 22.38 8.75
N SER A 106 -11.05 23.21 7.88
CA SER A 106 -10.81 23.15 6.44
C SER A 106 -9.34 23.42 6.09
N THR A 107 -8.74 24.42 6.73
CA THR A 107 -7.33 24.77 6.56
C THR A 107 -6.40 23.66 7.05
N ILE A 108 -6.71 23.02 8.18
CA ILE A 108 -5.96 21.88 8.71
C ILE A 108 -6.06 20.67 7.78
N TYR A 109 -7.23 20.37 7.23
CA TYR A 109 -7.41 19.27 6.28
C TYR A 109 -6.63 19.52 4.98
N ASP A 110 -6.66 20.76 4.48
CA ASP A 110 -5.86 21.19 3.33
C ASP A 110 -4.36 21.08 3.60
N LEU A 111 -3.88 21.49 4.77
CA LEU A 111 -2.48 21.37 5.17
C LEU A 111 -2.05 19.90 5.30
N LYS A 112 -2.89 19.03 5.88
CA LYS A 112 -2.65 17.57 5.91
C LYS A 112 -2.58 16.97 4.51
N SER A 113 -3.38 17.44 3.56
CA SER A 113 -3.33 16.95 2.17
C SER A 113 -2.06 17.38 1.42
N LYS A 114 -1.43 18.50 1.83
CA LYS A 114 -0.30 19.12 1.12
C LYS A 114 1.07 18.63 1.56
N GLN A 115 1.21 17.95 2.71
CA GLN A 115 2.52 17.71 3.30
C GLN A 115 2.75 16.22 3.56
N VAL A 116 3.66 15.63 2.77
CA VAL A 116 4.66 14.57 3.10
C VAL A 116 5.05 13.75 1.86
N ASP A 117 4.22 13.66 0.82
CA ASP A 117 4.39 12.62 -0.20
C ASP A 117 5.49 12.89 -1.27
N ILE A 118 5.83 14.15 -1.53
CA ILE A 118 6.79 14.50 -2.61
C ILE A 118 8.24 14.33 -2.15
N THR A 119 8.58 14.85 -0.97
CA THR A 119 9.95 14.83 -0.46
C THR A 119 10.33 13.44 0.08
N GLU A 120 9.41 12.76 0.76
CA GLU A 120 9.65 11.41 1.29
C GLU A 120 9.84 10.38 0.16
N ARG A 121 8.98 10.37 -0.86
CA ARG A 121 9.16 9.49 -2.03
C ARG A 121 10.49 9.72 -2.73
N GLN A 122 10.93 10.97 -2.86
CA GLN A 122 12.22 11.29 -3.45
C GLN A 122 13.38 10.74 -2.63
N TYR A 123 13.36 10.88 -1.30
CA TYR A 123 14.39 10.30 -0.44
C TYR A 123 14.38 8.76 -0.46
N GLN A 124 13.20 8.13 -0.40
CA GLN A 124 13.08 6.68 -0.51
C GLN A 124 13.60 6.14 -1.85
N SER A 125 13.36 6.87 -2.95
CA SER A 125 13.91 6.50 -4.27
C SER A 125 15.43 6.62 -4.31
N LYS A 126 16.01 7.65 -3.67
CA LYS A 126 17.47 7.79 -3.56
C LYS A 126 18.08 6.68 -2.71
N ILE A 127 17.44 6.30 -1.61
CA ILE A 127 17.88 5.18 -0.75
C ILE A 127 17.94 3.89 -1.56
N ARG A 128 16.86 3.53 -2.27
CA ARG A 128 16.81 2.33 -3.13
C ARG A 128 17.90 2.32 -4.20
N ASN A 129 18.20 3.48 -4.80
CA ASN A 129 19.26 3.58 -5.80
C ASN A 129 20.66 3.39 -5.18
N CYS A 130 20.89 3.95 -3.99
CA CYS A 130 22.13 3.74 -3.25
C CYS A 130 22.30 2.27 -2.85
N GLU A 131 21.26 1.61 -2.36
CA GLU A 131 21.27 0.19 -2.01
C GLU A 131 21.60 -0.69 -3.23
N ALA A 132 20.99 -0.42 -4.39
CA ALA A 132 21.28 -1.12 -5.64
C ALA A 132 22.75 -0.94 -6.07
N THR A 133 23.30 0.27 -5.89
CA THR A 133 24.71 0.56 -6.20
C THR A 133 25.65 -0.19 -5.26
N ILE A 134 25.34 -0.22 -3.96
CA ILE A 134 26.12 -0.97 -2.95
C ILE A 134 26.13 -2.46 -3.29
N GLU A 135 24.98 -3.03 -3.63
CA GLU A 135 24.89 -4.46 -3.96
C GLU A 135 25.66 -4.80 -5.23
N SER A 136 25.60 -3.92 -6.25
CA SER A 136 26.43 -4.05 -7.46
C SER A 136 27.92 -4.02 -7.15
N LEU A 137 28.36 -3.08 -6.31
CA LEU A 137 29.76 -2.95 -5.92
C LEU A 137 30.24 -4.15 -5.09
N LYS A 138 29.42 -4.66 -4.17
CA LYS A 138 29.69 -5.90 -3.44
C LYS A 138 29.87 -7.09 -4.38
N GLY A 139 28.99 -7.22 -5.38
CA GLY A 139 29.11 -8.25 -6.41
C GLY A 139 30.43 -8.14 -7.19
N LYS A 140 30.80 -6.93 -7.63
CA LYS A 140 32.09 -6.69 -8.31
C LYS A 140 33.29 -7.01 -7.44
N LEU A 141 33.26 -6.64 -6.16
CA LEU A 141 34.33 -6.92 -5.22
C LEU A 141 34.51 -8.43 -5.01
N SER A 142 33.41 -9.17 -4.86
CA SER A 142 33.44 -10.64 -4.69
C SER A 142 34.13 -11.34 -5.87
N VAL A 143 33.81 -10.93 -7.11
CA VAL A 143 34.46 -11.46 -8.31
C VAL A 143 35.96 -11.17 -8.31
N LEU A 144 36.34 -9.92 -8.07
CA LEU A 144 37.77 -9.52 -8.02
C LEU A 144 38.53 -10.25 -6.91
N SER A 145 37.92 -10.46 -5.75
CA SER A 145 38.52 -11.26 -4.67
C SER A 145 38.79 -12.69 -5.12
N SER A 146 37.85 -13.33 -5.82
CA SER A 146 38.03 -14.69 -6.33
C SER A 146 39.12 -14.79 -7.41
N GLU A 147 39.22 -13.80 -8.30
CA GLU A 147 40.29 -13.72 -9.31
C GLU A 147 41.66 -13.51 -8.66
N LEU A 148 41.73 -12.66 -7.62
CA LEU A 148 42.96 -12.42 -6.88
C LEU A 148 43.44 -13.69 -6.18
N ASP A 149 42.55 -14.45 -5.56
CA ASP A 149 42.89 -15.71 -4.90
C ASP A 149 43.34 -16.78 -5.90
N LEU A 150 42.70 -16.86 -7.07
CA LEU A 150 43.15 -17.71 -8.16
C LEU A 150 44.57 -17.31 -8.62
N SER A 151 44.84 -16.00 -8.75
CA SER A 151 46.15 -15.49 -9.15
C SER A 151 47.25 -15.82 -8.12
N LYS A 152 46.92 -15.80 -6.82
CA LYS A 152 47.82 -16.20 -5.74
C LYS A 152 48.08 -17.71 -5.78
N SER A 153 47.01 -18.50 -5.94
CA SER A 153 47.10 -19.96 -6.07
C SER A 153 47.97 -20.37 -7.27
N LEU A 154 47.79 -19.73 -8.41
CA LEU A 154 48.62 -19.95 -9.60
C LEU A 154 50.09 -19.59 -9.37
N ARG A 155 50.37 -18.49 -8.66
CA ARG A 155 51.76 -18.11 -8.30
C ARG A 155 52.46 -19.18 -7.45
N ASN A 156 51.72 -19.94 -6.65
CA ASN A 156 52.26 -21.05 -5.87
C ASN A 156 52.53 -22.32 -6.70
N HIS A 157 52.08 -22.36 -7.96
CA HIS A 157 52.26 -23.49 -8.88
C HIS A 157 52.89 -23.06 -10.22
N PRO A 158 54.21 -22.74 -10.23
CA PRO A 158 54.90 -22.20 -11.41
C PRO A 158 54.86 -23.14 -12.63
N ARG A 159 54.87 -24.46 -12.41
CA ARG A 159 54.72 -25.47 -13.49
C ARG A 159 53.38 -25.36 -14.20
N LEU A 160 52.30 -25.01 -13.49
CA LEU A 160 50.96 -24.86 -14.08
C LEU A 160 50.84 -23.56 -14.89
N ILE A 161 51.53 -22.49 -14.46
CA ILE A 161 51.66 -21.26 -15.25
C ILE A 161 52.42 -21.53 -16.55
N GLU A 162 53.49 -22.32 -16.49
CA GLU A 162 54.31 -22.67 -17.65
C GLU A 162 53.55 -23.57 -18.63
N THR A 163 52.85 -24.60 -18.16
CA THR A 163 51.98 -25.43 -19.01
C THR A 163 50.82 -24.63 -19.60
N SER A 164 50.22 -23.72 -18.84
CA SER A 164 49.20 -22.78 -19.33
C SER A 164 49.73 -21.90 -20.47
N LYS A 165 50.94 -21.33 -20.34
CA LYS A 165 51.60 -20.57 -21.42
C LYS A 165 51.86 -21.44 -22.65
N HIS A 166 52.29 -22.68 -22.45
CA HIS A 166 52.53 -23.63 -23.54
C HIS A 166 51.24 -24.02 -24.27
N VAL A 167 50.16 -24.29 -23.53
CA VAL A 167 48.83 -24.54 -24.10
C VAL A 167 48.33 -23.31 -24.84
N LYS A 168 48.49 -22.11 -24.27
CA LYS A 168 48.07 -20.86 -24.91
C LYS A 168 48.84 -20.62 -26.21
N SER A 169 50.14 -20.93 -26.27
CA SER A 169 50.93 -20.84 -27.49
C SER A 169 50.51 -21.87 -28.55
N LEU A 170 50.18 -23.09 -28.12
CA LEU A 170 49.63 -24.14 -28.98
C LEU A 170 48.27 -23.72 -29.57
N VAL A 171 47.39 -23.14 -28.76
CA VAL A 171 46.08 -22.65 -29.20
C VAL A 171 46.24 -21.46 -30.15
N SER A 172 47.09 -20.49 -29.85
CA SER A 172 47.34 -19.37 -30.76
C SER A 172 48.00 -19.80 -32.07
N ARG A 173 48.85 -20.84 -32.02
CA ARG A 173 49.44 -21.47 -33.21
C ARG A 173 48.42 -22.28 -34.01
N ALA A 174 47.44 -22.89 -33.34
CA ALA A 174 46.35 -23.64 -33.95
C ALA A 174 45.17 -22.75 -34.37
N THR A 175 45.19 -21.46 -34.05
CA THR A 175 44.18 -20.50 -34.47
C THR A 175 44.41 -20.21 -35.95
N PRO A 176 43.52 -20.63 -36.86
CA PRO A 176 43.74 -20.43 -38.28
C PRO A 176 43.73 -18.94 -38.61
N SER A 177 44.68 -18.52 -39.43
CA SER A 177 44.74 -17.14 -39.90
C SER A 177 43.55 -16.82 -40.80
N PHE A 178 43.17 -15.55 -40.90
CA PHE A 178 42.09 -15.11 -41.79
C PHE A 178 42.30 -15.60 -43.24
N SER A 179 43.54 -15.59 -43.72
CA SER A 179 43.91 -16.11 -45.05
C SER A 179 43.75 -17.63 -45.19
N GLU A 180 44.02 -18.41 -44.13
CA GLU A 180 43.75 -19.86 -44.11
C GLU A 180 42.27 -20.20 -44.03
N VAL A 181 41.46 -19.34 -43.39
CA VAL A 181 40.00 -19.52 -43.37
C VAL A 181 39.40 -19.16 -44.72
N ALA A 182 39.90 -18.12 -45.38
CA ALA A 182 39.43 -17.66 -46.70
C ALA A 182 39.83 -18.58 -47.88
N SER A 183 40.93 -19.33 -47.75
CA SER A 183 41.43 -20.25 -48.79
C SER A 183 40.88 -21.68 -48.68
N ARG A 184 40.14 -22.00 -47.62
CA ARG A 184 39.50 -23.31 -47.48
C ARG A 184 38.34 -23.42 -48.46
N PRO A 185 38.24 -24.52 -49.25
CA PRO A 185 37.07 -24.75 -50.07
C PRO A 185 35.83 -24.78 -49.17
N ILE A 186 34.87 -23.92 -49.50
CA ILE A 186 33.61 -23.79 -48.78
C ILE A 186 32.83 -25.08 -49.01
N ILE A 187 32.93 -26.03 -48.08
CA ILE A 187 31.91 -27.07 -47.94
C ILE A 187 30.72 -26.34 -47.32
N THR A 188 29.75 -25.99 -48.16
CA THR A 188 28.47 -25.38 -47.78
C THR A 188 27.79 -26.22 -46.71
N LYS A 189 28.03 -25.87 -45.44
CA LYS A 189 27.09 -26.17 -44.37
C LYS A 189 26.02 -25.06 -44.39
N PRO A 190 24.73 -25.43 -44.42
CA PRO A 190 23.67 -24.44 -44.51
C PRO A 190 23.73 -23.48 -43.32
N GLN A 191 23.70 -22.20 -43.66
CA GLN A 191 23.72 -21.07 -42.75
C GLN A 191 22.44 -21.08 -41.92
N ILE A 192 22.55 -21.20 -40.59
CA ILE A 192 21.40 -21.13 -39.69
C ILE A 192 20.92 -19.66 -39.67
N PRO A 193 19.70 -19.35 -40.13
CA PRO A 193 19.18 -17.99 -40.02
C PRO A 193 18.97 -17.68 -38.54
N ALA A 194 19.58 -16.62 -38.04
CA ALA A 194 19.24 -16.03 -36.74
C ALA A 194 17.92 -15.25 -36.86
N GLN A 195 16.85 -15.95 -37.22
CA GLN A 195 15.49 -15.44 -37.08
C GLN A 195 15.12 -15.63 -35.61
N ARG A 196 15.31 -14.60 -34.78
CA ARG A 196 14.72 -14.58 -33.44
C ARG A 196 13.21 -14.49 -33.63
N SER A 197 12.55 -15.65 -33.63
CA SER A 197 11.11 -15.78 -33.67
C SER A 197 10.51 -14.99 -32.50
N ASN A 198 9.45 -14.21 -32.75
CA ASN A 198 8.74 -13.47 -31.69
C ASN A 198 7.85 -14.39 -30.83
N HIS A 199 7.76 -15.68 -31.18
CA HIS A 199 6.83 -16.65 -30.60
C HIS A 199 7.58 -17.69 -29.76
N VAL A 200 8.14 -17.26 -28.63
CA VAL A 200 9.05 -18.08 -27.81
C VAL A 200 8.59 -18.14 -26.36
N LEU A 201 8.57 -19.35 -25.80
CA LEU A 201 8.25 -19.61 -24.41
C LEU A 201 9.51 -20.08 -23.66
N LEU A 202 9.86 -19.39 -22.58
CA LEU A 202 10.97 -19.75 -21.70
C LEU A 202 10.44 -20.49 -20.47
N LEU A 203 10.75 -21.77 -20.38
CA LEU A 203 10.45 -22.60 -19.22
C LEU A 203 11.69 -22.67 -18.31
N ARG A 204 11.59 -22.11 -17.09
CA ARG A 204 12.63 -22.26 -16.06
C ARG A 204 12.15 -23.19 -14.95
N PRO A 205 12.87 -24.27 -14.65
CA PRO A 205 12.56 -25.11 -13.51
C PRO A 205 12.91 -24.39 -12.20
N LYS A 206 12.10 -24.60 -11.17
CA LYS A 206 12.27 -24.09 -9.80
C LYS A 206 13.42 -24.78 -9.06
N LYS A 207 13.79 -25.99 -9.49
CA LYS A 207 14.91 -26.79 -8.96
C LYS A 207 15.86 -27.16 -10.10
N GLU A 208 17.15 -27.28 -9.80
CA GLU A 208 18.13 -27.71 -10.80
C GLU A 208 17.76 -29.09 -11.32
N SER A 209 17.66 -29.21 -12.64
CA SER A 209 17.23 -30.43 -13.33
C SER A 209 17.96 -30.54 -14.66
N SER A 210 17.89 -31.73 -15.28
CA SER A 210 18.46 -31.95 -16.61
C SER A 210 17.53 -31.39 -17.68
N SER A 211 18.09 -30.63 -18.63
CA SER A 211 17.33 -30.10 -19.77
C SER A 211 16.75 -31.22 -20.65
N GLU A 212 17.42 -32.38 -20.70
CA GLU A 212 16.96 -33.51 -21.51
C GLU A 212 15.74 -34.21 -20.87
N ASP A 213 15.75 -34.38 -19.54
CA ASP A 213 14.61 -34.96 -18.82
C ASP A 213 13.39 -34.04 -18.89
N ASN A 214 13.63 -32.74 -18.75
CA ASN A 214 12.60 -31.72 -18.89
C ASN A 214 12.02 -31.67 -20.30
N ARG A 215 12.86 -31.83 -21.32
CA ARG A 215 12.41 -31.91 -22.71
C ARG A 215 11.50 -33.11 -22.92
N LYS A 216 11.91 -34.30 -22.45
CA LYS A 216 11.08 -35.50 -22.51
C LYS A 216 9.75 -35.34 -21.79
N ARG A 217 9.73 -34.65 -20.64
CA ARG A 217 8.48 -34.35 -19.90
C ARG A 217 7.53 -33.48 -20.70
N VAL A 218 8.04 -32.45 -21.36
CA VAL A 218 7.26 -31.57 -22.24
C VAL A 218 6.71 -32.37 -23.44
N GLU A 219 7.55 -33.12 -24.13
CA GLU A 219 7.14 -33.96 -25.27
C GLU A 219 6.09 -35.01 -24.85
N THR A 220 6.31 -35.67 -23.71
CA THR A 220 5.37 -36.66 -23.15
C THR A 220 4.03 -36.02 -22.78
N ALA A 221 4.02 -34.82 -22.20
CA ALA A 221 2.79 -34.12 -21.85
C ALA A 221 1.97 -33.75 -23.10
N LEU A 222 2.62 -33.34 -24.18
CA LEU A 222 1.98 -33.01 -25.45
C LEU A 222 1.38 -34.27 -26.12
N ILE A 223 2.11 -35.40 -26.07
CA ILE A 223 1.64 -36.68 -26.61
C ILE A 223 0.47 -37.23 -25.80
N ILE A 224 0.59 -37.31 -24.46
CA ILE A 224 -0.46 -37.87 -23.58
C ILE A 224 -1.78 -37.13 -23.73
N ARG A 225 -1.73 -35.81 -23.99
CA ARG A 225 -2.93 -34.98 -24.11
C ARG A 225 -3.45 -34.86 -25.54
N ASN A 226 -2.85 -35.58 -26.50
CA ASN A 226 -3.16 -35.47 -27.93
C ASN A 226 -3.18 -34.01 -28.39
N SER A 227 -2.23 -33.21 -27.91
CA SER A 227 -2.22 -31.78 -28.18
C SER A 227 -1.88 -31.54 -29.64
N PRO A 228 -2.68 -30.78 -30.41
CA PRO A 228 -2.39 -30.49 -31.81
C PRO A 228 -1.26 -29.45 -31.99
N ILE A 229 -0.60 -29.06 -30.89
CA ILE A 229 0.33 -27.94 -30.85
C ILE A 229 1.58 -28.23 -31.66
N ARG A 230 1.92 -27.30 -32.56
CA ARG A 230 3.11 -27.39 -33.40
C ARG A 230 4.25 -26.61 -32.77
N ILE A 231 5.41 -27.26 -32.63
CA ILE A 231 6.63 -26.66 -32.10
C ILE A 231 7.68 -26.64 -33.22
N ASN A 232 8.32 -25.49 -33.42
CA ASN A 232 9.42 -25.33 -34.37
C ASN A 232 10.73 -25.87 -33.80
N ARG A 233 11.02 -25.53 -32.53
CA ARG A 233 12.30 -25.86 -31.90
C ARG A 233 12.20 -25.88 -30.39
N ILE A 234 12.89 -26.83 -29.75
CA ILE A 234 13.16 -26.81 -28.31
C ILE A 234 14.68 -26.66 -28.12
N SER A 235 15.10 -25.60 -27.45
CA SER A 235 16.50 -25.29 -27.14
C SER A 235 16.75 -25.38 -25.63
N LYS A 236 17.90 -25.95 -25.23
CA LYS A 236 18.31 -26.05 -23.83
C LYS A 236 18.85 -24.72 -23.30
N VAL A 237 18.56 -24.41 -22.03
CA VAL A 237 19.22 -23.33 -21.28
C VAL A 237 19.81 -23.85 -19.96
N SER A 238 20.56 -22.99 -19.26
CA SER A 238 21.21 -23.34 -18.01
C SER A 238 20.21 -23.80 -16.94
N ARG A 239 20.69 -24.63 -16.00
CA ARG A 239 19.91 -25.20 -14.88
C ARG A 239 18.68 -26.00 -15.30
N GLY A 240 18.67 -26.56 -16.51
CA GLY A 240 17.60 -27.43 -16.99
C GLY A 240 16.42 -26.72 -17.64
N GLY A 241 16.49 -25.41 -17.82
CA GLY A 241 15.43 -24.69 -18.52
C GLY A 241 15.38 -25.02 -20.02
N LEU A 242 14.26 -24.65 -20.63
CA LEU A 242 13.98 -24.86 -22.05
C LEU A 242 13.45 -23.58 -22.69
N ILE A 243 13.83 -23.35 -23.94
CA ILE A 243 13.25 -22.34 -24.83
C ILE A 243 12.48 -23.10 -25.90
N ILE A 244 11.18 -22.87 -25.99
CA ILE A 244 10.31 -23.52 -26.96
C ILE A 244 9.83 -22.46 -27.96
N GLU A 245 10.12 -22.67 -29.24
CA GLU A 245 9.71 -21.80 -30.34
C GLU A 245 8.46 -22.38 -31.01
N ALA A 246 7.41 -21.58 -31.11
CA ALA A 246 6.17 -21.90 -31.80
C ALA A 246 6.15 -21.26 -33.21
N PRO A 247 5.37 -21.79 -34.17
CA PRO A 247 5.28 -21.24 -35.52
C PRO A 247 4.51 -19.91 -35.57
N ASN A 248 3.57 -19.65 -34.64
CA ASN A 248 2.80 -18.42 -34.54
C ASN A 248 2.39 -18.13 -33.08
N THR A 249 1.78 -16.98 -32.84
CA THR A 249 1.33 -16.55 -31.50
C THR A 249 0.22 -17.44 -30.93
N ASP A 250 -0.67 -17.95 -31.77
CA ASP A 250 -1.84 -18.73 -31.32
C ASP A 250 -1.40 -20.09 -30.75
N GLU A 251 -0.46 -20.73 -31.43
CA GLU A 251 0.22 -21.97 -31.02
C GLU A 251 1.06 -21.74 -29.75
N LEU A 252 1.68 -20.56 -29.61
CA LEU A 252 2.40 -20.18 -28.39
C LEU A 252 1.46 -20.07 -27.18
N GLN A 253 0.30 -19.44 -27.34
CA GLN A 253 -0.69 -19.32 -26.27
C GLN A 253 -1.32 -20.67 -25.92
N ALA A 254 -1.58 -21.52 -26.92
CA ALA A 254 -2.02 -22.90 -26.67
C ALA A 254 -0.96 -23.69 -25.89
N LEU A 255 0.32 -23.52 -26.25
CA LEU A 255 1.45 -24.16 -25.58
C LEU A 255 1.58 -23.69 -24.13
N GLU A 256 1.41 -22.39 -23.87
CA GLU A 256 1.42 -21.84 -22.51
C GLU A 256 0.31 -22.46 -21.64
N ARG A 257 -0.92 -22.56 -22.17
CA ARG A 257 -2.05 -23.17 -21.44
C ARG A 257 -1.81 -24.64 -21.14
N GLU A 258 -1.28 -25.39 -22.10
CA GLU A 258 -0.97 -26.82 -21.91
C GLU A 258 0.17 -27.03 -20.90
N LEU A 259 1.23 -26.25 -21.00
CA LEU A 259 2.38 -26.35 -20.11
C LEU A 259 2.09 -25.80 -18.70
N ALA A 260 1.14 -24.88 -18.53
CA ALA A 260 0.68 -24.46 -17.21
C ALA A 260 0.16 -25.64 -16.38
N CYS A 261 -0.53 -26.60 -17.00
CA CYS A 261 -0.97 -27.83 -16.33
C CYS A 261 0.18 -28.81 -16.01
N VAL A 262 1.34 -28.69 -16.65
CA VAL A 262 2.57 -29.45 -16.34
C VAL A 262 3.36 -28.75 -15.22
N TYR A 263 3.33 -27.42 -15.18
CA TYR A 263 3.97 -26.58 -14.16
C TYR A 263 3.25 -26.69 -12.80
N ASN A 264 1.92 -26.70 -12.79
CA ASN A 264 1.12 -26.80 -11.56
C ASN A 264 1.18 -28.18 -10.87
N ARG A 265 1.63 -29.22 -11.57
CA ARG A 265 1.84 -30.56 -10.98
C ARG A 265 3.16 -30.68 -10.20
N GLY A 266 3.83 -29.56 -9.90
CA GLY A 266 5.03 -29.51 -9.04
C GLY A 266 6.29 -30.10 -9.69
N THR A 267 6.24 -30.37 -10.99
CA THR A 267 7.31 -31.04 -11.73
C THR A 267 8.23 -30.09 -12.50
N PHE A 268 7.95 -28.78 -12.43
CA PHE A 268 8.78 -27.67 -12.93
C PHE A 268 8.77 -26.50 -11.94
#